data_AF-A0A3C1D3X1-F1
#
_entry.id   AF-A0A3C1D3X1-F1
#
_cell.length_a   1.000
_cell.length_b   1.000
_cell.length_c   1.000
_cell.angle_alpha   90.00
_cell.angle_beta   90.00
_cell.angle_gamma   90.00
#
_symmetry.space_group_name_H-M   'P 1'
#
loop_
_entity.id
_entity.type
_entity.pdbx_description
1 polymer ?
#
loop_
_entity_poly.entity_id
_entity_poly.type
_entity_poly.pdbx_seq_one_letter_code
_entity_poly.pdbx_strand_id
1 'polypeptide(L)'
;MVLLEALHVTVTATVLGVLLGIAYGWAGAQSLLGSVPTNPDGIIQAGIVYPAVPMVPLLVIVAATAILTVVASVTPTRLATRVAPVAALSE
;
A
#
# COMPACT_ATOMS: atom_id res chain seq x y z
N MET A 1 18.47 14.01 2.64
CA MET A 1 17.16 14.58 3.00
C MET A 1 16.08 14.05 2.08
N VAL A 2 16.03 14.45 0.80
CA VAL A 2 14.98 14.07 -0.17
C VAL A 2 14.66 12.57 -0.21
N LEU A 3 15.68 11.68 -0.27
CA LEU A 3 15.44 10.23 -0.29
C LEU A 3 14.80 9.70 1.00
N LEU A 4 15.21 10.22 2.17
CA LEU A 4 14.68 9.79 3.46
C LEU A 4 13.24 10.26 3.66
N GLU A 5 12.93 11.47 3.23
CA GLU A 5 11.57 12.01 3.24
C GLU A 5 10.66 11.19 2.31
N ALA A 6 11.11 10.93 1.07
CA ALA A 6 10.40 10.10 0.12
C ALA A 6 10.17 8.68 0.64
N LEU A 7 11.18 8.10 1.30
CA LEU A 7 11.08 6.78 1.95
C LEU A 7 10.06 6.80 3.09
N HIS A 8 10.09 7.80 3.96
CA HIS A 8 9.15 7.90 5.08
C HIS A 8 7.71 8.00 4.60
N VAL A 9 7.44 8.89 3.63
CA VAL A 9 6.09 9.03 3.04
C VAL A 9 5.65 7.73 2.37
N THR A 10 6.54 7.06 1.64
CA THR A 10 6.23 5.79 0.96
C THR A 10 5.89 4.68 1.96
N VAL A 11 6.67 4.52 3.03
CA VAL A 11 6.42 3.49 4.05
C VAL A 11 5.08 3.76 4.72
N THR A 12 4.82 4.99 5.15
CA THR A 12 3.56 5.36 5.81
C THR A 12 2.36 5.14 4.89
N ALA A 13 2.45 5.58 3.63
CA ALA A 13 1.40 5.39 2.64
C ALA A 13 1.16 3.90 2.34
N THR A 14 2.23 3.10 2.25
CA THR A 14 2.13 1.66 2.00
C THR A 14 1.44 0.94 3.16
N VAL A 15 1.84 1.22 4.40
CA VAL A 15 1.21 0.63 5.59
C VAL A 15 -0.27 0.96 5.63
N LEU A 16 -0.63 2.24 5.45
CA LEU A 16 -2.03 2.66 5.43
C LEU A 16 -2.80 2.01 4.27
N GLY A 17 -2.20 1.97 3.08
CA GLY A 17 -2.80 1.32 1.90
C GLY A 17 -3.07 -0.17 2.12
N VAL A 18 -2.15 -0.89 2.77
CA VAL A 18 -2.34 -2.30 3.11
C VAL A 18 -3.47 -2.48 4.12
N LEU A 19 -3.51 -1.68 5.19
CA LEU A 19 -4.59 -1.74 6.17
C LEU A 19 -5.95 -1.47 5.53
N LEU A 20 -6.05 -0.42 4.71
CA LEU A 20 -7.26 -0.08 3.97
C LEU A 20 -7.64 -1.18 2.98
N GLY A 21 -6.68 -1.74 2.23
CA GLY A 21 -6.92 -2.83 1.30
C GLY A 21 -7.48 -4.08 1.98
N ILE A 22 -6.94 -4.46 3.14
CA ILE A 22 -7.46 -5.56 3.96
C ILE A 22 -8.88 -5.26 4.43
N ALA A 23 -9.12 -4.06 4.98
CA ALA A 23 -10.43 -3.67 5.49
C ALA A 23 -11.50 -3.64 4.39
N TYR A 24 -11.21 -3.00 3.26
CA TYR A 24 -12.15 -2.92 2.14
C TYR A 24 -12.35 -4.26 1.43
N GLY A 25 -11.29 -5.05 1.26
CA GLY A 25 -11.41 -6.40 0.69
C GLY A 25 -12.26 -7.32 1.57
N TRP A 26 -12.06 -7.27 2.88
CA TRP A 26 -12.88 -8.00 3.85
C TRP A 26 -14.34 -7.54 3.83
N ALA A 27 -14.60 -6.24 3.83
CA ALA A 27 -15.96 -5.70 3.74
C ALA A 27 -16.68 -6.15 2.46
N GLY A 28 -15.98 -6.23 1.33
CA GLY A 28 -16.48 -6.80 0.08
C GLY A 28 -16.82 -8.29 0.22
N ALA A 29 -15.91 -9.08 0.79
CA ALA A 29 -16.14 -10.50 1.03
C ALA A 29 -17.33 -10.75 1.98
N GLN A 30 -17.48 -9.94 3.04
CA GLN A 30 -18.64 -10.01 3.93
C GLN A 30 -19.95 -9.69 3.22
N SER A 31 -19.96 -8.62 2.43
CA SER A 31 -21.16 -8.19 1.70
C SER A 31 -21.66 -9.26 0.73
N LEU A 32 -20.75 -10.05 0.15
CA LEU A 32 -21.07 -11.06 -0.86
C LEU A 32 -21.31 -12.46 -0.27
N LEU A 33 -20.52 -12.87 0.72
CA LEU A 33 -20.50 -14.25 1.22
C LEU A 33 -21.07 -14.38 2.64
N GLY A 34 -21.19 -13.28 3.40
CA GLY A 34 -21.63 -13.31 4.79
C GLY A 34 -23.09 -13.71 4.98
N SER A 35 -23.90 -13.70 3.91
CA SER A 35 -25.29 -14.16 3.89
C SER A 35 -25.47 -15.55 3.25
N VAL A 36 -24.41 -16.16 2.73
CA VAL A 36 -24.45 -17.46 2.05
C VAL A 36 -24.20 -18.58 3.06
N PRO A 37 -25.17 -19.51 3.27
CA PRO A 37 -24.95 -20.68 4.11
C PRO A 37 -23.87 -21.58 3.51
N THR A 38 -22.86 -21.94 4.30
CA THR A 38 -21.71 -22.73 3.84
C THR A 38 -21.90 -24.24 3.98
N ASN A 39 -23.04 -24.69 4.52
CA ASN A 39 -23.32 -26.11 4.78
C ASN A 39 -24.61 -26.56 4.07
N PRO A 40 -24.60 -27.63 3.25
CA PRO A 40 -25.78 -28.14 2.54
C PRO A 40 -26.97 -28.53 3.45
N ASP A 41 -26.71 -28.89 4.71
CA ASP A 41 -27.77 -29.26 5.67
C ASP A 41 -28.43 -28.04 6.33
N GLY A 42 -27.94 -26.82 6.07
CA GLY A 42 -28.50 -25.57 6.61
C GLY A 42 -28.27 -25.34 8.12
N ILE A 43 -27.56 -26.25 8.79
CA ILE A 43 -27.34 -26.23 10.25
C ILE A 43 -26.39 -25.09 10.66
N ILE A 44 -25.43 -24.73 9.80
CA ILE A 44 -24.50 -23.62 10.03
C ILE A 44 -25.07 -22.36 9.37
N GLN A 45 -25.47 -21.39 10.18
CA GLN A 45 -25.97 -20.10 9.70
C GLN A 45 -24.88 -19.32 8.97
N ALA A 46 -25.31 -18.51 7.99
CA ALA A 46 -24.46 -17.50 7.37
C ALA A 46 -23.85 -16.59 8.46
N GLY A 47 -22.57 -16.24 8.31
CA GLY A 47 -21.80 -15.65 9.40
C GLY A 47 -20.58 -14.87 8.93
N ILE A 48 -19.76 -14.45 9.89
CA ILE A 48 -18.59 -13.61 9.64
C ILE A 48 -17.55 -14.38 8.81
N VAL A 49 -17.32 -13.91 7.59
CA VAL A 49 -16.19 -14.32 6.73
C VAL A 49 -14.85 -13.88 7.34
N TYR A 50 -13.87 -14.76 7.41
CA TYR A 50 -12.53 -14.36 7.89
C TYR A 50 -11.75 -13.60 6.79
N PRO A 51 -10.93 -12.59 7.15
CA PRO A 51 -10.05 -11.94 6.18
C PRO A 51 -9.06 -12.93 5.57
N ALA A 52 -9.08 -13.05 4.25
CA ALA A 52 -8.13 -13.87 3.49
C ALA A 52 -7.28 -12.95 2.60
N VAL A 53 -6.04 -12.72 3.00
CA VAL A 53 -5.14 -11.80 2.30
C VAL A 53 -4.19 -12.60 1.41
N PRO A 54 -4.16 -12.35 0.09
CA PRO A 54 -3.27 -13.08 -0.81
C PRO A 54 -1.84 -12.53 -0.68
N MET A 55 -0.96 -13.29 -0.02
CA MET A 55 0.40 -12.84 0.33
C MET A 55 1.27 -12.54 -0.89
N VAL A 56 1.21 -13.38 -1.93
CA VAL A 56 2.07 -13.20 -3.12
C VAL A 56 1.75 -11.89 -3.86
N PRO A 57 0.49 -11.59 -4.25
CA PRO A 57 0.15 -10.29 -4.82
C PRO A 57 0.52 -9.11 -3.92
N LEU A 58 0.28 -9.22 -2.61
CA LEU A 58 0.60 -8.17 -1.64
C LEU A 58 2.10 -7.83 -1.69
N LEU A 59 2.97 -8.85 -1.60
CA LEU A 59 4.42 -8.65 -1.62
C LEU A 59 4.91 -8.07 -2.95
N VAL A 60 4.33 -8.50 -4.08
CA VAL A 60 4.65 -7.96 -5.40
C VAL A 60 4.30 -6.48 -5.49
N ILE A 61 3.11 -6.08 -5.03
CA ILE A 61 2.68 -4.68 -5.03
C ILE A 61 3.61 -3.83 -4.15
N VAL A 62 3.89 -4.28 -2.93
CA VAL A 62 4.81 -3.57 -2.00
C VAL A 62 6.19 -3.39 -2.62
N ALA A 63 6.75 -4.43 -3.25
CA ALA A 63 8.03 -4.36 -3.93
C ALA A 63 8.00 -3.39 -5.13
N ALA A 64 6.96 -3.45 -5.95
CA ALA A 64 6.78 -2.57 -7.09
C ALA A 64 6.66 -1.09 -6.66
N THR A 65 5.90 -0.81 -5.59
CA THR A 65 5.78 0.53 -5.01
C THR A 65 7.13 1.04 -4.52
N ALA A 66 7.90 0.21 -3.81
CA ALA A 66 9.23 0.59 -3.35
C ALA A 66 10.18 0.93 -4.52
N ILE A 67 10.19 0.11 -5.57
CA ILE A 67 10.98 0.36 -6.79
C ILE A 67 10.54 1.68 -7.44
N LEU A 68 9.23 1.88 -7.59
CA LEU A 68 8.68 3.09 -8.20
C LEU A 68 9.10 4.35 -7.43
N THR A 69 9.04 4.34 -6.09
CA THR A 69 9.52 5.44 -5.26
C THR A 69 11.00 5.74 -5.49
N VAL A 70 11.85 4.71 -5.49
CA VAL A 70 13.30 4.89 -5.71
C VAL A 70 13.54 5.54 -7.06
N VAL A 71 12.93 5.00 -8.12
CA VAL A 71 13.05 5.55 -9.49
C VAL A 71 12.53 6.98 -9.57
N ALA A 72 11.36 7.27 -8.98
CA ALA A 72 10.76 8.60 -8.99
C ALA A 72 11.61 9.63 -8.23
N SER A 73 12.33 9.21 -7.18
CA SER A 73 13.17 10.09 -6.37
C SER A 73 14.47 10.55 -7.04
N VAL A 74 14.86 9.93 -8.17
CA VAL A 74 16.15 10.21 -8.84
C VAL A 74 16.23 11.65 -9.35
N THR A 75 15.22 12.12 -10.08
CA THR A 75 15.19 13.46 -10.67
C THR A 75 15.30 14.58 -9.63
N PRO A 76 14.45 14.63 -8.58
CA PRO A 76 14.54 15.68 -7.57
C PRO A 76 15.86 15.62 -6.78
N THR A 77 16.35 14.41 -6.46
CA THR A 77 17.64 14.25 -5.77
C THR A 77 18.80 14.78 -6.62
N ARG A 78 18.76 14.56 -7.93
CA ARG A 78 19.77 15.06 -8.87
C ARG A 78 19.74 16.58 -9.04
N LEU A 79 18.55 17.19 -9.02
CA LEU A 79 18.42 18.65 -9.08
C LEU A 79 18.99 19.30 -7.82
N ALA A 80 18.62 18.80 -6.64
CA ALA A 80 19.08 19.33 -5.36
C ALA A 80 20.61 19.27 -5.18
N THR A 81 21.28 18.29 -5.80
CA THR A 81 22.74 18.11 -5.70
C THR A 81 23.54 18.87 -6.76
N ARG A 82 22.89 19.44 -7.78
CA ARG A 82 23.56 20.14 -8.89
C ARG A 82 23.61 21.64 -8.77
N VAL A 83 22.78 22.25 -7.92
CA VAL A 83 22.75 23.70 -7.75
C VAL A 83 23.95 24.12 -6.91
N ALA A 84 24.80 25.00 -7.46
CA ALA A 84 25.91 25.56 -6.71
C ALA A 84 25.38 26.37 -5.51
N PRO A 85 25.97 26.26 -4.31
CA PRO A 85 25.44 26.90 -3.09
C PRO A 85 25.23 28.41 -3.23
N VAL A 86 26.12 29.08 -3.98
CA VAL A 86 26.04 30.52 -4.24
C VAL A 86 24.84 30.87 -5.12
N ALA A 87 24.51 30.04 -6.11
CA ALA A 87 23.35 30.25 -6.96
C ALA A 87 22.03 30.02 -6.21
N ALA A 88 21.99 29.03 -5.30
CA ALA A 88 20.81 28.76 -4.46
C ALA A 88 20.53 29.86 -3.42
N LEU A 89 21.55 30.60 -2.99
CA LEU A 89 21.42 31.72 -2.05
C LEU A 89 21.09 33.06 -2.72
N SER A 90 21.23 33.13 -4.06
CA SER A 90 20.93 34.33 -4.85
C SER A 90 19.51 34.37 -5.42
N GLU A 91 18.73 33.30 -5.23
CA GLU A 91 17.26 33.25 -5.41
C GLU A 91 16.54 33.58 -4.10
#